data_AF-A0A0C5X9R6-F1
#
_entry.id   AF-A0A0C5X9R6-F1
#
_cell.length_a   1.000
_cell.length_b   1.000
_cell.length_c   1.000
_cell.angle_alpha   90.00
_cell.angle_beta   90.00
_cell.angle_gamma   90.00
#
_symmetry.space_group_name_H-M   'P 1'
#
loop_
_entity.id
_entity.type
_entity.pdbx_description
1 polymer ?
#
loop_
_entity_poly.entity_id
_entity_poly.type
_entity_poly.pdbx_seq_one_letter_code
_entity_poly.pdbx_strand_id
1 'polypeptide(L)'
;MVPPSKLAHFVLRTSRFTEMVDWYKLVMHATAAYENPGLSFLSYDEEHHRIAIVAVPDLHDQDGSDVGLHHIAFTYDSLHDLLENYQRLKDLGIAPAWAINHGPTTSLYYRDPDGNHLEFQVENFETVEESTKFFFTEEFNVNPIGVEFDPDMLRQRMLAGEDETELKRRPASGPVGLDAVKI
;
A
#
# COMPACT_ATOMS: atom_id res chain seq x y z
N MET A 1 18.56 13.73 20.95
CA MET A 1 18.68 12.34 20.44
C MET A 1 18.68 12.41 18.92
N VAL A 2 19.42 11.54 18.24
CA VAL A 2 19.56 11.55 16.76
C VAL A 2 18.68 10.42 16.19
N PRO A 3 17.64 10.71 15.38
CA PRO A 3 16.80 9.67 14.77
C PRO A 3 17.47 9.05 13.52
N PRO A 4 17.00 7.88 13.05
CA PRO A 4 17.33 7.38 11.70
C PRO A 4 16.93 8.41 10.63
N SER A 5 17.63 8.43 9.48
CA SER A 5 17.34 9.37 8.40
C SER A 5 16.23 8.92 7.45
N LYS A 6 16.08 7.61 7.24
CA LYS A 6 15.04 7.00 6.39
C LYS A 6 14.89 5.50 6.72
N LEU A 7 13.75 4.91 6.35
CA LEU A 7 13.66 3.46 6.19
C LEU A 7 14.53 3.07 4.99
N ALA A 8 15.43 2.09 5.15
CA ALA A 8 16.30 1.62 4.06
C ALA A 8 15.59 0.54 3.26
N HIS A 9 15.34 -0.62 3.88
CA HIS A 9 14.70 -1.78 3.27
C HIS A 9 13.98 -2.64 4.31
N PHE A 10 13.16 -3.57 3.82
CA PHE A 10 12.63 -4.68 4.59
C PHE A 10 12.92 -6.00 3.88
N VAL A 11 12.79 -7.11 4.60
CA VAL A 11 13.14 -8.44 4.11
C VAL A 11 11.94 -9.38 4.23
N LEU A 12 11.62 -10.06 3.14
CA LEU A 12 10.62 -11.11 3.08
C LEU A 12 11.30 -12.47 3.03
N ARG A 13 10.67 -13.46 3.67
CA ARG A 13 11.06 -14.86 3.59
C ARG A 13 9.92 -15.61 2.92
N THR A 14 10.24 -16.51 2.00
CA THR A 14 9.23 -17.19 1.20
C THR A 14 9.67 -18.59 0.80
N SER A 15 8.71 -19.52 0.74
CA SER A 15 8.87 -20.81 0.08
C SER A 15 8.57 -20.75 -1.43
N ARG A 16 8.06 -19.61 -1.93
CA ARG A 16 7.67 -19.34 -3.33
C ARG A 16 8.53 -18.25 -3.96
N PHE A 17 9.84 -18.45 -3.89
CA PHE A 17 10.85 -17.42 -4.21
C PHE A 17 10.67 -16.75 -5.57
N THR A 18 10.56 -17.52 -6.66
CA THR A 18 10.42 -16.96 -8.01
C THR A 18 9.12 -16.18 -8.17
N GLU A 19 8.02 -16.71 -7.64
CA GLU A 19 6.70 -16.05 -7.71
C GLU A 19 6.72 -14.70 -6.99
N MET A 20 7.31 -14.65 -5.78
CA MET A 20 7.47 -13.41 -5.01
C MET A 20 8.33 -12.39 -5.73
N VAL A 21 9.50 -12.81 -6.24
CA VAL A 21 10.41 -11.92 -6.97
C VAL A 21 9.72 -11.32 -8.21
N ASP A 22 9.05 -12.15 -9.01
CA ASP A 22 8.36 -11.72 -10.22
C ASP A 22 7.19 -10.79 -9.90
N TRP A 23 6.43 -11.09 -8.84
CA TRP A 23 5.33 -10.24 -8.38
C TRP A 23 5.83 -8.86 -7.96
N TYR A 24 6.89 -8.78 -7.14
CA TYR A 24 7.43 -7.49 -6.68
C TYR A 24 8.04 -6.67 -7.83
N LYS A 25 8.71 -7.30 -8.79
CA LYS A 25 9.18 -6.63 -10.01
C LYS A 25 8.01 -6.06 -10.82
N LEU A 26 6.95 -6.85 -11.00
CA LEU A 26 5.77 -6.46 -11.77
C LEU A 26 4.95 -5.34 -11.10
N VAL A 27 4.70 -5.48 -9.79
CA VAL A 27 3.80 -4.60 -9.05
C VAL A 27 4.47 -3.28 -8.70
N MET A 28 5.73 -3.33 -8.25
CA MET A 28 6.47 -2.14 -7.80
C MET A 28 7.33 -1.51 -8.90
N HIS A 29 7.30 -2.04 -10.13
CA HIS A 29 8.28 -1.71 -11.18
C HIS A 29 9.73 -1.86 -10.71
N ALA A 30 9.97 -2.78 -9.78
CA ALA A 30 11.27 -2.94 -9.18
C ALA A 30 12.24 -3.67 -10.11
N THR A 31 13.52 -3.35 -9.97
CA THR A 31 14.62 -4.00 -10.68
C THR A 31 15.57 -4.64 -9.67
N ALA A 32 16.21 -5.74 -10.04
CA ALA A 32 17.15 -6.42 -9.17
C ALA A 32 18.53 -5.75 -9.24
N ALA A 33 19.03 -5.25 -8.11
CA ALA A 33 20.44 -4.88 -7.96
C ALA A 33 21.33 -6.13 -7.87
N TYR A 34 20.77 -7.22 -7.36
CA TYR A 34 21.40 -8.55 -7.33
C TYR A 34 20.31 -9.63 -7.23
N GLU A 35 20.54 -10.76 -7.88
CA GLU A 35 19.65 -11.92 -7.82
C GLU A 35 20.41 -13.22 -8.02
N ASN A 36 20.06 -14.22 -7.21
CA ASN A 36 20.47 -15.61 -7.37
C ASN A 36 19.29 -16.54 -7.01
N PRO A 37 19.41 -17.87 -7.13
CA PRO A 37 18.30 -18.80 -6.87
C PRO A 37 17.68 -18.80 -5.46
N GLY A 38 18.27 -18.10 -4.48
CA GLY A 38 17.75 -18.04 -3.10
C GLY A 38 17.74 -16.65 -2.46
N LEU A 39 18.16 -15.62 -3.18
CA LEU A 39 18.26 -14.25 -2.65
C LEU A 39 18.09 -13.24 -3.80
N SER A 40 17.19 -12.27 -3.61
CA SER A 40 17.02 -11.14 -4.52
C SER A 40 16.97 -9.82 -3.75
N PHE A 41 17.66 -8.80 -4.26
CA PHE A 41 17.66 -7.43 -3.74
C PHE A 41 17.05 -6.52 -4.80
N LEU A 42 15.84 -6.04 -4.55
CA LEU A 42 15.04 -5.26 -5.48
C LEU A 42 14.99 -3.79 -5.08
N SER A 43 15.08 -2.90 -6.07
CA SER A 43 14.91 -1.46 -5.91
C SER A 43 13.94 -0.87 -6.92
N TYR A 44 13.25 0.19 -6.53
CA TYR A 44 12.38 1.02 -7.38
C TYR A 44 12.76 2.51 -7.30
N ASP A 45 13.83 2.86 -6.56
CA ASP A 45 14.37 4.20 -6.43
C ASP A 45 15.90 4.19 -6.34
N GLU A 46 16.52 5.29 -5.91
CA GLU A 46 17.97 5.46 -5.83
C GLU A 46 18.65 4.65 -4.71
N GLU A 47 17.89 4.00 -3.81
CA GLU A 47 18.49 3.13 -2.80
C GLU A 47 18.97 1.81 -3.44
N HIS A 48 20.06 1.23 -2.95
CA HIS A 48 20.62 0.01 -3.53
C HIS A 48 19.62 -1.16 -3.55
N HIS A 49 18.70 -1.19 -2.58
CA HIS A 49 17.50 -2.02 -2.57
C HIS A 49 16.52 -1.51 -1.50
N ARG A 50 15.23 -1.66 -1.78
CA ARG A 50 14.13 -1.41 -0.85
C ARG A 50 13.54 -2.71 -0.30
N ILE A 51 13.67 -3.79 -1.05
CA ILE A 51 13.05 -5.08 -0.76
C ILE A 51 14.11 -6.15 -0.94
N ALA A 52 14.32 -6.96 0.08
CA ALA A 52 15.09 -8.19 -0.05
C ALA A 52 14.15 -9.39 0.08
N ILE A 53 14.31 -10.39 -0.77
CA ILE A 53 13.52 -11.63 -0.74
C ILE A 53 14.48 -12.78 -0.55
N VAL A 54 14.22 -13.63 0.45
CA VAL A 54 15.04 -14.78 0.81
C VAL A 54 14.24 -16.06 0.65
N ALA A 55 14.77 -17.01 -0.11
CA ALA A 55 14.19 -18.34 -0.21
C ALA A 55 14.40 -19.12 1.10
N VAL A 56 13.31 -19.55 1.70
CA VAL A 56 13.30 -20.42 2.89
C VAL A 56 12.34 -21.58 2.60
N PRO A 57 12.85 -22.82 2.50
CA PRO A 57 12.01 -23.98 2.24
C PRO A 57 11.07 -24.27 3.42
N ASP A 58 9.96 -24.94 3.12
CA ASP A 58 9.03 -25.52 4.11
C ASP A 58 8.39 -24.51 5.09
N LEU A 59 8.20 -23.27 4.65
CA LEU A 59 7.34 -22.31 5.35
C LEU A 59 5.86 -22.68 5.17
N HIS A 60 5.07 -22.52 6.23
CA HIS A 60 3.61 -22.60 6.15
C HIS A 60 3.04 -21.28 5.63
N ASP A 61 1.89 -21.37 4.97
CA ASP A 61 1.15 -20.18 4.54
C ASP A 61 0.67 -19.38 5.75
N GLN A 62 0.67 -18.06 5.63
CA GLN A 62 0.11 -17.17 6.64
C GLN A 62 -1.41 -17.29 6.64
N ASP A 63 -2.00 -17.65 7.79
CA ASP A 63 -3.46 -17.77 7.94
C ASP A 63 -4.12 -16.51 8.54
N GLY A 64 -3.33 -15.46 8.77
CA GLY A 64 -3.76 -14.19 9.35
C GLY A 64 -3.90 -14.19 10.88
N SER A 65 -3.55 -15.28 11.55
CA SER A 65 -3.62 -15.38 13.02
C SER A 65 -2.26 -15.19 13.72
N ASP A 66 -1.17 -15.16 12.96
CA ASP A 66 0.18 -14.96 13.47
C ASP A 66 0.38 -13.51 13.97
N VAL A 67 1.07 -13.36 15.11
CA VAL A 67 1.55 -12.04 15.56
C VAL A 67 2.67 -11.57 14.64
N GLY A 68 2.65 -10.30 14.22
CA GLY A 68 3.70 -9.81 13.33
C GLY A 68 3.45 -8.44 12.69
N LEU A 69 4.13 -8.23 11.56
CA LEU A 69 3.98 -7.06 10.71
C LEU A 69 2.63 -7.11 10.00
N HIS A 70 1.82 -6.07 10.17
CA HIS A 70 0.49 -6.03 9.56
C HIS A 70 0.53 -5.69 8.07
N HIS A 71 1.24 -4.63 7.68
CA HIS A 71 1.38 -4.19 6.30
C HIS A 71 2.60 -3.26 6.12
N ILE A 72 2.95 -2.99 4.88
CA ILE A 72 3.99 -2.01 4.49
C ILE A 72 3.36 -1.02 3.50
N ALA A 73 3.47 0.26 3.81
CA ALA A 73 2.89 1.32 2.99
C ALA A 73 3.91 2.01 2.08
N PHE A 74 3.47 2.32 0.87
CA PHE A 74 4.22 3.01 -0.18
C PHE A 74 3.40 4.17 -0.72
N THR A 75 4.01 5.34 -0.78
CA THR A 75 3.36 6.57 -1.23
C THR A 75 3.60 6.79 -2.71
N TYR A 76 2.55 7.17 -3.43
CA TYR A 76 2.58 7.70 -4.79
C TYR A 76 2.53 9.23 -4.75
N ASP A 77 3.14 9.87 -5.74
CA ASP A 77 3.24 11.33 -5.81
C ASP A 77 1.90 12.03 -6.05
N SER A 78 0.94 11.33 -6.69
CA SER A 78 -0.38 11.88 -7.04
C SER A 78 -1.48 10.83 -7.03
N LEU A 79 -2.74 11.27 -6.90
CA LEU A 79 -3.89 10.37 -7.05
C LEU A 79 -3.95 9.78 -8.46
N HIS A 80 -3.52 10.55 -9.45
CA HIS A 80 -3.39 10.09 -10.83
C HIS A 80 -2.48 8.88 -10.95
N ASP A 81 -1.27 8.95 -10.41
CA ASP A 81 -0.30 7.86 -10.54
C ASP A 81 -0.75 6.61 -9.78
N LEU A 82 -1.39 6.78 -8.62
CA LEU A 82 -1.99 5.69 -7.86
C LEU A 82 -3.09 4.98 -8.69
N LEU A 83 -4.00 5.74 -9.33
CA LEU A 83 -5.13 5.19 -10.07
C LEU A 83 -4.73 4.64 -11.45
N GLU A 84 -3.72 5.20 -12.10
CA GLU A 84 -3.15 4.62 -13.33
C GLU A 84 -2.39 3.32 -13.02
N ASN A 85 -1.66 3.26 -11.90
CA ASN A 85 -1.06 2.00 -11.46
C ASN A 85 -2.14 0.96 -11.11
N TYR A 86 -3.22 1.36 -10.42
CA TYR A 86 -4.38 0.49 -10.20
C TYR A 86 -4.95 -0.08 -11.50
N GLN A 87 -5.21 0.78 -12.50
CA GLN A 87 -5.77 0.32 -13.77
C GLN A 87 -4.84 -0.69 -14.46
N ARG A 88 -3.54 -0.40 -14.51
CA ARG A 88 -2.53 -1.31 -15.06
C ARG A 88 -2.53 -2.67 -14.36
N LEU A 89 -2.54 -2.69 -13.03
CA LEU A 89 -2.56 -3.94 -12.24
C LEU A 89 -3.85 -4.72 -12.45
N LYS A 90 -4.98 -4.01 -12.48
CA LYS A 90 -6.29 -4.60 -12.77
C LYS A 90 -6.34 -5.26 -14.14
N ASP A 91 -5.76 -4.65 -15.17
CA ASP A 91 -5.69 -5.22 -16.53
C ASP A 91 -4.86 -6.52 -16.58
N LEU A 92 -3.99 -6.72 -15.59
CA LEU A 92 -3.21 -7.95 -15.39
C LEU A 92 -3.89 -8.96 -14.44
N GLY A 93 -5.11 -8.67 -13.98
CA GLY A 93 -5.86 -9.51 -13.04
C GLY A 93 -5.44 -9.36 -11.58
N ILE A 94 -4.64 -8.33 -11.25
CA ILE A 94 -4.21 -8.03 -9.87
C ILE A 94 -5.10 -6.91 -9.33
N ALA A 95 -6.03 -7.25 -8.44
CA ALA A 95 -6.95 -6.30 -7.82
C ALA A 95 -6.58 -6.05 -6.34
N PRO A 96 -6.85 -4.85 -5.81
CA PRO A 96 -6.71 -4.59 -4.38
C PRO A 96 -7.68 -5.47 -3.58
N ALA A 97 -7.21 -5.99 -2.45
CA ALA A 97 -8.02 -6.65 -1.44
C ALA A 97 -8.93 -5.66 -0.71
N TRP A 98 -8.51 -4.40 -0.59
CA TRP A 98 -9.26 -3.35 0.08
C TRP A 98 -8.94 -1.97 -0.48
N ALA A 99 -9.95 -1.13 -0.66
CA ALA A 99 -9.82 0.25 -1.11
C ALA A 99 -10.52 1.16 -0.10
N ILE A 100 -9.78 2.08 0.51
CA ILE A 100 -10.27 2.88 1.62
C ILE A 100 -9.62 4.26 1.66
N ASN A 101 -10.43 5.26 1.97
CA ASN A 101 -9.96 6.60 2.30
C ASN A 101 -9.93 6.74 3.83
N HIS A 102 -8.72 6.74 4.40
CA HIS A 102 -8.49 6.88 5.83
C HIS A 102 -8.74 8.30 6.33
N GLY A 103 -8.74 9.29 5.44
CA GLY A 103 -8.84 10.71 5.76
C GLY A 103 -7.53 11.41 5.46
N PRO A 104 -6.44 11.06 6.17
CA PRO A 104 -5.09 11.51 5.83
C PRO A 104 -4.62 10.99 4.47
N THR A 105 -5.01 9.75 4.11
CA THR A 105 -4.55 9.07 2.91
C THR A 105 -5.71 8.40 2.16
N THR A 106 -5.56 8.29 0.84
CA THR A 106 -6.39 7.42 -0.03
C THR A 106 -5.57 6.20 -0.40
N SER A 107 -6.05 5.01 -0.04
CA SER A 107 -5.25 3.80 0.01
C SER A 107 -5.87 2.61 -0.72
N LEU A 108 -5.03 1.83 -1.39
CA LEU A 108 -5.33 0.56 -2.03
C LEU A 108 -4.41 -0.53 -1.45
N TYR A 109 -4.99 -1.52 -0.79
CA TYR A 109 -4.25 -2.63 -0.20
C TYR A 109 -4.21 -3.83 -1.14
N TYR A 110 -3.02 -4.35 -1.41
CA TYR A 110 -2.77 -5.55 -2.19
C TYR A 110 -2.21 -6.66 -1.31
N ARG A 111 -2.36 -7.90 -1.77
CA ARG A 111 -1.70 -9.08 -1.20
C ARG A 111 -0.63 -9.55 -2.17
N ASP A 112 0.58 -9.73 -1.66
CA ASP A 112 1.59 -10.48 -2.40
C ASP A 112 1.25 -11.99 -2.40
N PRO A 113 2.00 -12.83 -3.13
CA PRO A 113 1.75 -14.26 -3.15
C PRO A 113 1.65 -14.89 -1.76
N ASP A 114 2.51 -14.49 -0.82
CA ASP A 114 2.56 -14.94 0.59
C ASP A 114 1.46 -14.35 1.48
N GLY A 115 0.60 -13.49 0.93
CA GLY A 115 -0.49 -12.87 1.66
C GLY A 115 -0.03 -11.68 2.49
N ASN A 116 1.22 -11.21 2.36
CA ASN A 116 1.65 -9.98 3.01
C ASN A 116 0.88 -8.80 2.42
N HIS A 117 0.48 -7.87 3.27
CA HIS A 117 -0.27 -6.70 2.86
C HIS A 117 0.64 -5.54 2.47
N LEU A 118 0.40 -4.99 1.29
CA LEU A 118 1.02 -3.76 0.81
C LEU A 118 -0.04 -2.69 0.69
N GLU A 119 0.21 -1.52 1.24
CA GLU A 119 -0.63 -0.34 1.05
C GLU A 119 0.00 0.56 -0.01
N PHE A 120 -0.73 0.85 -1.09
CA PHE A 120 -0.39 1.92 -2.03
C PHE A 120 -1.28 3.11 -1.74
N GLN A 121 -0.66 4.24 -1.38
CA GLN A 121 -1.39 5.38 -0.86
C GLN A 121 -0.94 6.70 -1.49
N VAL A 122 -1.81 7.70 -1.42
CA VAL A 122 -1.48 9.10 -1.68
C VAL A 122 -1.98 9.97 -0.53
N GLU A 123 -1.22 11.01 -0.19
CA GLU A 123 -1.63 12.02 0.79
C GLU A 123 -2.83 12.84 0.30
N ASN A 124 -3.85 12.96 1.16
CA ASN A 124 -5.04 13.75 0.88
C ASN A 124 -4.86 15.24 1.18
N PHE A 125 -3.89 15.59 2.03
CA PHE A 125 -3.56 16.97 2.38
C PHE A 125 -2.26 17.44 1.70
N GLU A 126 -2.12 18.75 1.55
CA GLU A 126 -0.93 19.35 0.93
C GLU A 126 0.31 19.20 1.83
N THR A 127 0.11 19.19 3.15
CA THR A 127 1.20 19.09 4.12
C THR A 127 1.00 17.96 5.11
N VAL A 128 2.11 17.34 5.52
CA VAL A 128 2.14 16.34 6.59
C VAL A 128 1.57 16.91 7.90
N GLU A 129 1.72 18.21 8.15
CA GLU A 129 1.16 18.85 9.34
C GLU A 129 -0.37 18.85 9.31
N GLU A 130 -1.00 19.08 8.17
CA GLU A 130 -2.45 18.99 7.99
C GLU A 130 -2.95 17.55 8.10
N SER A 131 -2.28 16.59 7.44
CA SER A 131 -2.54 15.16 7.63
C SER A 131 -2.47 14.77 9.11
N THR A 132 -1.46 15.29 9.83
CA THR A 132 -1.29 15.02 11.26
C THR A 132 -2.42 15.62 12.10
N LYS A 133 -2.87 16.84 11.79
CA LYS A 133 -3.99 17.48 12.49
C LYS A 133 -5.29 16.69 12.35
N PHE A 134 -5.48 15.98 11.23
CA PHE A 134 -6.69 15.18 10.99
C PHE A 134 -6.92 14.10 12.06
N PHE A 135 -5.85 13.46 12.55
CA PHE A 135 -5.93 12.44 13.60
C PHE A 135 -6.53 12.94 14.92
N PHE A 136 -6.56 14.26 15.14
CA PHE A 136 -7.10 14.88 16.36
C PHE A 136 -8.52 15.45 16.17
N THR A 137 -9.15 15.20 15.02
CA THR A 137 -10.51 15.65 14.74
C THR A 137 -11.55 14.69 15.32
N GLU A 138 -12.75 15.20 15.60
CA GLU A 138 -13.88 14.36 15.99
C GLU A 138 -14.27 13.39 14.86
N GLU A 139 -14.08 13.79 13.60
CA GLU A 139 -14.34 12.95 12.44
C GLU A 139 -13.47 11.68 12.42
N PHE A 140 -12.18 11.80 12.77
CA PHE A 140 -11.30 10.65 12.92
C PHE A 140 -11.63 9.82 14.16
N ASN A 141 -12.02 10.46 15.27
CA ASN A 141 -12.44 9.74 16.48
C ASN A 141 -13.69 8.88 16.25
N VAL A 142 -14.66 9.37 15.47
CA VAL A 142 -15.87 8.62 15.09
C VAL A 142 -15.51 7.44 14.18
N ASN A 143 -14.66 7.68 13.17
CA ASN A 143 -14.23 6.64 12.24
C ASN A 143 -12.71 6.69 12.04
N PRO A 144 -11.94 5.91 12.85
CA PRO A 144 -10.49 5.84 12.73
C PRO A 144 -10.04 4.90 11.61
N ILE A 145 -10.97 4.13 11.03
CA ILE A 145 -10.67 3.15 9.97
C ILE A 145 -10.74 3.81 8.60
N GLY A 146 -11.74 4.65 8.33
CA GLY A 146 -11.94 5.30 7.04
C GLY A 146 -13.19 4.83 6.32
N VAL A 147 -13.35 5.30 5.08
CA VAL A 147 -14.52 5.02 4.25
C VAL A 147 -14.10 4.32 2.97
N GLU A 148 -14.70 3.16 2.72
CA GLU A 148 -14.45 2.39 1.50
C GLU A 148 -14.93 3.15 0.26
N PHE A 149 -14.21 2.97 -0.84
CA PHE A 149 -14.58 3.53 -2.12
C PHE A 149 -14.39 2.50 -3.23
N ASP A 150 -15.05 2.73 -4.37
CA ASP A 150 -14.83 1.97 -5.59
C ASP A 150 -13.73 2.67 -6.42
N PRO A 151 -12.56 2.04 -6.63
CA PRO A 151 -11.47 2.64 -7.39
C PRO A 151 -11.83 2.92 -8.85
N ASP A 152 -12.73 2.13 -9.46
CA ASP A 152 -13.20 2.39 -10.83
C ASP A 152 -14.01 3.69 -10.89
N MET A 153 -14.88 3.91 -9.91
CA MET A 153 -15.67 5.14 -9.81
C MET A 153 -14.79 6.36 -9.53
N LEU A 154 -13.82 6.22 -8.63
CA LEU A 154 -12.89 7.30 -8.33
C LEU A 154 -12.05 7.68 -9.56
N ARG A 155 -11.54 6.67 -10.29
CA ARG A 155 -10.79 6.88 -11.53
C ARG A 155 -11.65 7.50 -12.64
N GLN A 156 -12.90 7.07 -12.80
CA GLN A 156 -13.80 7.69 -13.78
C GLN A 156 -14.04 9.18 -13.51
N ARG A 157 -14.24 9.56 -12.25
CA ARG A 157 -14.38 10.97 -11.84
C ARG A 157 -13.10 11.78 -12.09
N MET A 158 -11.94 11.20 -11.78
CA MET A 158 -10.64 11.80 -12.10
C MET A 158 -10.47 12.06 -13.61
N LEU A 159 -10.76 11.06 -14.45
CA LEU A 159 -10.68 11.20 -15.90
C LEU A 159 -11.70 12.18 -16.49
N ALA A 160 -12.81 12.42 -15.79
CA ALA A 160 -13.78 13.46 -16.12
C ALA A 160 -13.29 14.89 -15.78
N GLY A 161 -12.12 15.03 -15.14
CA GLY A 161 -11.52 16.31 -14.78
C GLY A 161 -12.08 16.91 -13.49
N GLU A 162 -12.63 16.09 -12.60
CA GLU A 162 -12.98 16.55 -11.25
C GLU A 162 -11.73 16.95 -10.46
N ASP A 163 -11.86 17.96 -9.61
CA ASP A 163 -10.76 18.49 -8.81
C ASP A 163 -10.18 17.42 -7.86
N GLU A 164 -8.86 17.26 -7.87
CA GLU A 164 -8.19 16.22 -7.09
C GLU A 164 -8.38 16.40 -5.57
N THR A 165 -8.48 17.65 -5.08
CA THR A 165 -8.70 17.90 -3.65
C THR A 165 -10.09 17.42 -3.22
N GLU A 166 -11.09 17.53 -4.09
CA GLU A 166 -12.43 16.99 -3.84
C GLU A 166 -12.49 15.47 -3.98
N LEU A 167 -11.71 14.88 -4.90
CA LEU A 167 -11.60 13.43 -5.03
C LEU A 167 -10.95 12.78 -3.81
N LYS A 168 -9.93 13.42 -3.23
CA LYS A 168 -9.20 12.96 -2.04
C LYS A 168 -9.95 13.23 -0.73
N ARG A 169 -10.93 14.13 -0.72
CA ARG A 169 -11.72 14.45 0.46
C ARG A 169 -12.48 13.22 0.96
N ARG A 170 -12.21 12.80 2.20
CA ARG A 170 -12.96 11.70 2.83
C ARG A 170 -14.43 12.11 3.02
N PRO A 171 -15.40 11.28 2.58
CA PRO A 171 -16.80 11.52 2.86
C PRO A 171 -17.09 11.32 4.35
N ALA A 172 -18.03 12.09 4.90
CA ALA A 172 -18.50 11.89 6.27
C ALA A 172 -19.12 10.49 6.44
N SER A 173 -18.90 9.88 7.60
CA SER A 173 -19.40 8.54 7.92
C SER A 173 -19.84 8.44 9.39
N GLY A 174 -20.57 7.36 9.70
CA GLY A 174 -20.91 7.01 11.08
C GLY A 174 -19.77 6.28 11.80
N PRO A 175 -20.00 5.83 13.05
CA PRO A 175 -19.01 5.13 13.83
C PRO A 175 -18.57 3.82 13.18
N VAL A 176 -17.26 3.57 13.13
CA VAL A 176 -16.66 2.32 12.62
C VAL A 176 -15.59 1.84 13.59
N GLY A 177 -15.66 0.57 13.97
CA GLY A 177 -14.69 -0.08 14.87
C GLY A 177 -13.60 -0.85 14.12
N LEU A 178 -12.61 -1.34 14.88
CA LEU A 178 -11.49 -2.15 14.36
C LEU A 178 -11.94 -3.48 13.74
N ASP A 179 -13.13 -3.96 14.07
CA ASP A 179 -13.76 -5.14 13.48
C ASP A 179 -14.10 -4.97 11.99
N ALA A 180 -14.05 -3.74 11.46
CA ALA A 180 -14.24 -3.43 10.05
C ALA A 180 -12.95 -3.53 9.21
N VAL A 181 -11.78 -3.76 9.82
CA VAL A 181 -10.53 -3.96 9.08
C VAL A 181 -10.58 -5.28 8.30
N LYS A 182 -10.28 -5.23 6.99
CA LYS A 182 -10.45 -6.35 6.04
C LYS A 182 -9.16 -7.09 5.66
N ILE A 183 -8.03 -6.57 6.10
CA ILE A 183 -6.69 -7.14 5.84
C ILE A 183 -6.10 -7.69 7.12
#